data_AF-A0A166LUX0-F1
#
_entry.id   AF-A0A166LUX0-F1
#
_cell.length_a   1.000
_cell.length_b   1.000
_cell.length_c   1.000
_cell.angle_alpha   90.00
_cell.angle_beta   90.00
_cell.angle_gamma   90.00
#
_symmetry.space_group_name_H-M   'P 1'
#
loop_
_entity.id
_entity.type
_entity.pdbx_description
1 polymer ?
#
loop_
_entity_poly.entity_id
_entity_poly.type
_entity_poly.pdbx_seq_one_letter_code
_entity_poly.pdbx_strand_id
1 'polypeptide(L)'
;RDLNDPPYAIHNGASLSAPFRAPLTNRTQISSTAASPPGLMRNLHNTWSYQEEAAAYASMLRIRPNERPFLIPRSTFLGAGCVTGHWTGDNYSKSLYLKHIVQGALHFALCNIPMTGSDTCGFNGNSGEEL
;
A
#
# COMPACT_ATOMS: atom_id res chain seq x y z
N ARG A 1 27.22 -2.73 -0.41
CA ARG A 1 26.51 -3.23 0.79
C ARG A 1 25.40 -4.13 0.29
N ASP A 2 25.33 -5.38 0.72
CA ASP A 2 24.29 -6.31 0.31
C ASP A 2 22.93 -5.83 0.84
N LEU A 3 21.90 -5.84 -0.01
CA LEU A 3 20.53 -5.47 0.34
C LEU A 3 19.74 -6.67 0.87
N ASN A 4 20.18 -7.89 0.55
CA ASN A 4 19.58 -9.12 1.00
C ASN A 4 20.06 -9.54 2.39
N ASP A 5 21.23 -9.04 2.79
CA ASP A 5 21.84 -9.28 4.10
C ASP A 5 22.28 -7.97 4.78
N PRO A 6 21.32 -7.12 5.22
CA PRO A 6 21.65 -5.93 5.98
C PRO A 6 22.16 -6.32 7.38
N PRO A 7 23.07 -5.54 7.99
CA PRO A 7 23.58 -5.84 9.34
C PRO A 7 22.49 -5.85 10.42
N TYR A 8 21.34 -5.27 10.13
CA TYR A 8 20.12 -5.41 10.91
C TYR A 8 18.95 -5.68 9.96
N ALA A 9 18.50 -6.94 9.91
CA ALA A 9 17.33 -7.35 9.15
C ALA A 9 16.06 -7.08 9.97
N ILE A 10 15.14 -6.29 9.40
CA ILE A 10 13.81 -6.10 9.98
C ILE A 10 13.01 -7.41 9.92
N HIS A 11 11.97 -7.52 10.76
CA HIS A 11 11.05 -8.65 10.74
C HIS A 11 10.08 -8.57 9.55
N ASN A 12 10.65 -8.61 8.34
CA ASN A 12 9.90 -8.56 7.09
C ASN A 12 9.19 -9.90 6.85
N GLY A 13 7.88 -9.86 6.59
CA GLY A 13 7.08 -11.04 6.27
C GLY A 13 7.18 -11.39 4.79
N ALA A 14 7.32 -12.68 4.46
CA ALA A 14 7.35 -13.13 3.05
C ALA A 14 5.97 -13.57 2.52
N SER A 15 5.13 -14.09 3.40
CA SER A 15 3.72 -14.46 3.20
C SER A 15 3.12 -14.70 4.60
N LEU A 16 1.80 -14.90 4.68
CA LEU A 16 1.13 -15.31 5.92
C LEU A 16 1.69 -16.60 6.55
N SER A 17 2.49 -17.38 5.81
CA SER A 17 3.05 -18.67 6.21
C SER A 17 4.58 -18.75 6.19
N ALA A 18 5.28 -17.67 5.82
CA ALA A 18 6.74 -17.67 5.70
C ALA A 18 7.42 -17.15 6.97
N PRO A 19 8.66 -17.60 7.28
CA PRO A 19 9.39 -17.12 8.44
C PRO A 19 9.61 -15.60 8.38
N PHE A 20 9.40 -14.94 9.53
CA PHE A 20 9.70 -13.52 9.73
C PHE A 20 11.22 -13.32 9.61
N ARG A 21 11.67 -12.70 8.51
CA ARG A 21 13.05 -12.30 8.09
C ARG A 21 13.25 -12.46 6.57
N ALA A 22 12.22 -12.21 5.78
CA ALA A 22 12.37 -12.19 4.33
C ALA A 22 13.36 -11.08 3.90
N PRO A 23 14.20 -11.32 2.88
CA PRO A 23 15.06 -10.28 2.32
C PRO A 23 14.24 -9.04 1.92
N LEU A 24 14.84 -7.84 1.96
CA LEU A 24 14.13 -6.62 1.57
C LEU A 24 13.76 -6.58 0.08
N THR A 25 14.39 -7.41 -0.75
CA THR A 25 14.06 -7.62 -2.17
C THR A 25 12.90 -8.59 -2.39
N ASN A 26 12.39 -9.22 -1.33
CA ASN A 26 11.33 -10.21 -1.47
C ASN A 26 10.06 -9.57 -2.05
N ARG A 27 9.68 -9.99 -3.27
CA ARG A 27 8.52 -9.51 -4.02
C ARG A 27 8.49 -8.00 -4.28
N THR A 28 9.64 -7.34 -4.30
CA THR A 28 9.73 -5.90 -4.59
C THR A 28 11.08 -5.51 -5.19
N GLN A 29 11.11 -4.35 -5.84
CA GLN A 29 12.36 -3.74 -6.31
C GLN A 29 12.86 -2.71 -5.30
N ILE A 30 14.04 -2.96 -4.74
CA ILE A 30 14.77 -2.02 -3.88
C ILE A 30 16.22 -1.81 -4.32
N SER A 31 16.64 -2.54 -5.37
CA SER A 31 17.96 -2.41 -5.97
C SER A 31 18.02 -1.17 -6.85
N SER A 32 19.17 -0.51 -6.88
CA SER A 32 19.42 0.58 -7.83
C SER A 32 19.49 0.01 -9.24
N THR A 33 18.68 0.55 -10.16
CA THR A 33 18.89 0.36 -11.60
C THR A 33 20.18 1.08 -12.02
N ALA A 34 20.77 0.71 -13.17
CA ALA A 34 22.00 1.34 -13.68
C ALA A 34 21.90 2.88 -13.84
N ALA A 35 20.67 3.42 -13.92
CA ALA A 35 20.40 4.84 -14.05
C ALA A 35 20.21 5.58 -12.72
N SER A 36 20.17 4.89 -11.58
CA SER A 36 19.89 5.50 -10.26
C SER A 36 21.10 5.43 -9.32
N PRO A 37 21.34 6.45 -8.47
CA PRO A 37 22.36 6.39 -7.44
C PRO A 37 22.23 5.13 -6.56
N PRO A 38 23.35 4.49 -6.17
CA PRO A 38 23.33 3.30 -5.33
C PRO A 38 22.54 3.53 -4.04
N GLY A 39 21.58 2.65 -3.77
CA GLY A 39 20.76 2.69 -2.56
C GLY A 39 19.62 3.72 -2.54
N LEU A 40 19.39 4.46 -3.63
CA LEU A 40 18.27 5.39 -3.75
C LEU A 40 16.92 4.69 -3.56
N MET A 41 16.67 3.61 -4.32
CA MET A 41 15.41 2.86 -4.26
C MET A 41 15.13 2.29 -2.87
N ARG A 42 16.15 1.82 -2.15
CA ARG A 42 16.02 1.39 -0.75
C ARG A 42 15.50 2.52 0.14
N ASN A 43 16.02 3.74 -0.02
CA ASN A 43 15.61 4.88 0.82
C ASN A 43 14.22 5.41 0.43
N LEU A 44 13.83 5.26 -0.84
CA LEU A 44 12.54 5.74 -1.35
C LEU A 44 11.43 4.67 -1.38
N HIS A 45 11.74 3.41 -1.06
CA HIS A 45 10.83 2.28 -1.27
C HIS A 45 9.43 2.52 -0.70
N ASN A 46 9.35 2.93 0.58
CA ASN A 46 8.07 3.17 1.24
C ASN A 46 7.37 4.45 0.76
N THR A 47 8.08 5.37 0.11
CA THR A 47 7.51 6.60 -0.46
C THR A 47 7.14 6.48 -1.93
N TRP A 48 7.44 5.34 -2.56
CA TRP A 48 7.26 5.15 -4.00
C TRP A 48 5.81 5.39 -4.43
N SER A 49 4.85 4.78 -3.75
CA SER A 49 3.43 4.92 -4.13
C SER A 49 2.94 6.34 -3.96
N TYR A 50 3.35 7.05 -2.91
CA TYR A 50 2.99 8.46 -2.75
C TYR A 50 3.51 9.34 -3.90
N GLN A 51 4.71 9.05 -4.40
CA GLN A 51 5.25 9.76 -5.58
C GLN A 51 4.44 9.44 -6.85
N GLU A 52 4.05 8.18 -7.04
CA GLU A 52 3.19 7.75 -8.13
C GLU A 52 1.80 8.41 -8.06
N GLU A 53 1.18 8.42 -6.89
CA GLU A 53 -0.12 9.03 -6.62
C GLU A 53 -0.12 10.54 -6.88
N ALA A 54 0.90 11.25 -6.39
CA ALA A 54 1.04 12.68 -6.62
C ALA A 54 1.22 12.99 -8.13
N ALA A 55 2.00 12.19 -8.84
CA ALA A 55 2.18 12.32 -10.29
C ALA A 55 0.88 12.02 -11.05
N ALA A 56 0.15 10.98 -10.66
CA ALA A 56 -1.14 10.61 -11.25
C ALA A 56 -2.18 11.72 -11.02
N TYR A 57 -2.28 12.23 -9.80
CA TYR A 57 -3.20 13.32 -9.43
C TYR A 57 -2.93 14.58 -10.26
N ALA A 58 -1.66 15.00 -10.34
CA ALA A 58 -1.26 16.14 -11.17
C ALA A 58 -1.55 15.92 -12.66
N SER A 59 -1.37 14.69 -13.16
CA SER A 59 -1.67 14.34 -14.54
C SER A 59 -3.17 14.40 -14.84
N MET A 60 -4.01 13.91 -13.93
CA MET A 60 -5.46 13.98 -14.06
C MET A 60 -5.95 15.43 -14.10
N LEU A 61 -5.40 16.31 -13.24
CA LEU A 61 -5.69 17.75 -13.29
C LEU A 61 -5.26 18.40 -14.60
N ARG A 62 -4.16 17.95 -15.22
CA ARG A 62 -3.74 18.46 -16.53
C ARG A 62 -4.70 18.06 -17.65
N ILE A 63 -5.24 16.84 -17.60
CA ILE A 63 -6.16 16.31 -18.62
C ILE A 63 -7.56 16.89 -18.44
N ARG A 64 -8.05 16.99 -17.20
CA ARG A 64 -9.39 17.50 -16.85
C ARG A 64 -9.28 18.54 -15.73
N PRO A 65 -8.90 19.80 -16.04
CA PRO A 65 -8.61 20.82 -15.03
C PRO A 65 -9.81 21.24 -14.18
N ASN A 66 -11.03 21.02 -14.67
CA ASN A 66 -12.27 21.40 -13.99
C ASN A 66 -12.95 20.23 -13.28
N GLU A 67 -12.32 19.05 -13.26
CA GLU A 67 -12.84 17.87 -12.57
C GLU A 67 -11.92 17.50 -11.41
N ARG A 68 -12.52 17.17 -10.26
CA ARG A 68 -11.76 16.68 -9.10
C ARG A 68 -11.25 15.26 -9.41
N PRO A 69 -9.92 15.02 -9.37
CA PRO A 69 -9.39 13.67 -9.54
C PRO A 69 -9.84 12.75 -8.40
N PHE A 70 -9.98 11.46 -8.73
CA PHE A 70 -10.31 10.42 -7.77
C PHE A 70 -9.36 9.25 -7.97
N LEU A 71 -8.60 8.91 -6.92
CA LEU A 71 -7.57 7.88 -6.92
C LEU A 71 -7.76 6.96 -5.70
N ILE A 72 -7.59 5.66 -5.93
CA ILE A 72 -7.65 4.61 -4.90
C ILE A 72 -6.47 3.64 -5.18
N PRO A 73 -5.26 3.94 -4.69
CA PRO A 73 -4.03 3.14 -4.75
C PRO A 73 -3.91 2.20 -3.54
N ARG A 74 -3.07 1.17 -3.70
CA ARG A 74 -2.92 0.11 -2.70
C ARG A 74 -1.86 0.39 -1.65
N SER A 75 -0.69 0.88 -2.05
CA SER A 75 0.37 1.27 -1.11
C SER A 75 0.16 2.74 -0.75
N THR A 76 0.54 3.16 0.45
CA THR A 76 0.45 4.57 0.88
C THR A 76 1.60 4.92 1.80
N PHE A 77 1.91 6.21 1.89
CA PHE A 77 2.82 6.76 2.89
C PHE A 77 2.21 8.01 3.55
N LEU A 78 2.88 8.54 4.56
CA LEU A 78 2.47 9.77 5.24
C LEU A 78 2.23 10.90 4.23
N GLY A 79 1.05 11.51 4.32
CA GLY A 79 0.63 12.60 3.43
C GLY A 79 -0.24 12.18 2.24
N ALA A 80 -0.33 10.88 1.91
CA ALA A 80 -1.11 10.40 0.75
C ALA A 80 -2.57 10.88 0.73
N GLY A 81 -3.21 10.99 1.89
CA GLY A 81 -4.61 11.42 2.00
C GLY A 81 -4.94 12.81 1.43
N CYS A 82 -3.94 13.64 1.10
CA CYS A 82 -4.17 14.92 0.42
C CYS A 82 -4.47 14.79 -1.09
N VAL A 83 -4.08 13.67 -1.71
CA VAL A 83 -4.25 13.43 -3.16
C VAL A 83 -5.04 12.16 -3.46
N THR A 84 -5.23 11.28 -2.48
CA THR A 84 -5.82 9.97 -2.73
C THR A 84 -6.65 9.41 -1.57
N GLY A 85 -7.55 8.47 -1.88
CA GLY A 85 -8.11 7.55 -0.89
C GLY A 85 -7.25 6.29 -0.73
N HIS A 86 -7.77 5.27 -0.05
CA HIS A 86 -7.12 3.98 0.13
C HIS A 86 -8.13 2.86 0.42
N TRP A 87 -7.93 1.65 -0.09
CA TRP A 87 -8.71 0.50 0.36
C TRP A 87 -7.83 -0.48 1.13
N THR A 88 -8.40 -1.20 2.09
CA THR A 88 -7.64 -2.05 3.05
C THR A 88 -6.95 -3.26 2.41
N GLY A 89 -7.03 -3.43 1.10
CA GLY A 89 -6.41 -4.52 0.36
C GLY A 89 -7.17 -5.85 0.47
N ASP A 90 -6.47 -6.90 0.08
CA ASP A 90 -6.96 -8.25 -0.21
C ASP A 90 -7.49 -8.97 1.05
N ASN A 91 -8.68 -8.60 1.52
CA ASN A 91 -9.38 -9.25 2.63
C ASN A 91 -9.98 -10.62 2.21
N TYR A 92 -10.55 -11.36 3.16
CA TYR A 92 -11.21 -12.63 2.89
C TYR A 92 -12.70 -12.58 3.23
N SER A 93 -13.51 -13.34 2.50
CA SER A 93 -14.93 -13.59 2.77
C SER A 93 -15.09 -14.45 4.03
N LYS A 94 -14.84 -13.84 5.19
CA LYS A 94 -14.97 -14.44 6.53
C LYS A 94 -15.46 -13.38 7.51
N SER A 95 -16.32 -13.76 8.47
CA SER A 95 -16.88 -12.83 9.46
C SER A 95 -15.81 -12.11 10.30
N LEU A 96 -14.64 -12.72 10.51
CA LEU A 96 -13.51 -12.06 11.17
C LEU A 96 -13.08 -10.78 10.44
N TYR A 97 -13.10 -10.79 9.10
CA TYR A 97 -12.68 -9.62 8.32
C TYR A 97 -13.68 -8.48 8.43
N LEU A 98 -14.98 -8.72 8.67
CA LEU A 98 -15.94 -7.64 8.97
C LEU A 98 -15.50 -6.79 10.16
N LYS A 99 -14.96 -7.43 11.21
CA LYS A 99 -14.38 -6.71 12.36
C LYS A 99 -13.14 -5.91 11.96
N HIS A 100 -12.30 -6.46 11.09
CA HIS A 100 -11.09 -5.79 10.61
C HIS A 100 -11.40 -4.56 9.75
N ILE A 101 -12.55 -4.49 9.07
CA ILE A 101 -12.99 -3.30 8.32
C ILE A 101 -13.03 -2.08 9.24
N VAL A 102 -13.69 -2.20 10.40
CA VAL A 102 -13.81 -1.09 11.37
C VAL A 102 -12.43 -0.67 11.89
N GLN A 103 -11.56 -1.64 12.18
CA GLN A 103 -10.20 -1.36 12.63
C GLN A 103 -9.37 -0.65 11.56
N GLY A 104 -9.44 -1.11 10.31
CA GLY A 104 -8.76 -0.50 9.18
C GLY A 104 -9.22 0.93 8.93
N ALA A 105 -10.53 1.15 8.89
CA ALA A 105 -11.10 2.49 8.68
C ALA A 105 -10.65 3.50 9.75
N LEU A 106 -10.68 3.10 11.03
CA LEU A 106 -10.21 3.96 12.12
C LEU A 106 -8.71 4.24 12.05
N HIS A 107 -7.90 3.24 11.67
CA HIS A 107 -6.46 3.43 11.50
C HIS A 107 -6.16 4.46 10.41
N PHE A 108 -6.79 4.34 9.25
CA PHE A 108 -6.57 5.27 8.13
C PHE A 108 -7.11 6.66 8.41
N ALA A 109 -8.21 6.78 9.17
CA ALA A 109 -8.68 8.08 9.66
C ALA A 109 -7.62 8.78 10.54
N LEU A 110 -6.96 8.05 11.44
CA LEU A 110 -5.84 8.59 12.25
C LEU A 110 -4.62 8.96 11.40
N CYS A 111 -4.39 8.25 10.29
CA CYS A 111 -3.35 8.57 9.32
C CYS A 111 -3.72 9.68 8.33
N ASN A 112 -4.83 10.40 8.56
CA ASN A 112 -5.37 11.44 7.68
C ASN A 112 -5.72 10.95 6.26
N ILE A 113 -6.20 9.71 6.13
CA ILE A 113 -6.76 9.15 4.89
C ILE A 113 -8.23 8.78 5.16
N PRO A 114 -9.14 9.77 5.25
CA PRO A 114 -10.53 9.52 5.63
C PRO A 114 -11.35 8.85 4.52
N MET A 115 -10.92 8.96 3.25
CA MET A 115 -11.54 8.25 2.14
C MET A 115 -11.00 6.82 2.07
N THR A 116 -11.56 5.95 2.90
CA THR A 116 -11.14 4.55 2.97
C THR A 116 -12.29 3.57 3.03
N GLY A 117 -12.04 2.34 2.58
CA GLY A 117 -13.01 1.25 2.60
C GLY A 117 -12.34 -0.11 2.45
N SER A 118 -13.15 -1.16 2.53
CA SER A 118 -12.72 -2.54 2.32
C SER A 118 -13.58 -3.16 1.23
N ASP A 119 -13.07 -4.22 0.60
CA ASP A 119 -13.84 -4.97 -0.38
C ASP A 119 -15.02 -5.67 0.30
N THR A 120 -16.23 -5.22 -0.01
CA THR A 120 -17.49 -5.72 0.54
C THR A 120 -17.65 -7.21 0.24
N CYS A 121 -18.17 -7.98 1.21
CA CYS A 121 -18.26 -9.44 1.16
C CYS A 121 -16.92 -10.19 1.06
N GLY A 122 -15.79 -9.47 1.02
CA GLY A 122 -14.45 -10.05 0.94
C GLY A 122 -13.97 -10.26 -0.50
N PHE A 123 -12.68 -10.00 -0.72
CA PHE A 123 -11.99 -10.17 -2.00
C PHE A 123 -11.60 -11.63 -2.26
N ASN A 124 -11.07 -12.31 -1.24
CA ASN A 124 -10.63 -13.70 -1.35
C ASN A 124 -11.65 -14.69 -0.77
N GLY A 125 -11.94 -15.74 -1.54
CA GLY A 125 -12.87 -16.80 -1.16
C GLY A 125 -14.28 -16.56 -1.69
N ASN A 126 -15.20 -17.46 -1.36
CA ASN A 126 -16.61 -17.34 -1.75
C ASN A 126 -17.39 -16.76 -0.58
N SER A 127 -18.15 -15.68 -0.82
CA SER A 127 -19.13 -15.19 0.16
C SER A 127 -20.38 -16.06 0.18
N GLY A 128 -21.08 -16.03 1.31
CA GLY A 128 -22.46 -16.52 1.43
C GLY A 128 -23.45 -15.35 1.37
N GLU A 129 -24.74 -15.66 1.32
CA GLU A 129 -25.81 -14.63 1.35
C GLU A 129 -25.81 -13.82 2.66
N GLU A 130 -25.55 -14.47 3.80
CA GLU A 130 -25.56 -13.83 5.13
C GLU A 130 -24.31 -12.98 5.39
N LEU A 131 -23.20 -13.25 4.70
CA LEU A 131 -21.90 -12.58 4.92
C LEU A 131 -21.77 -11.28 4.11
#